data_AF-A0A2N7INH7-F1
#
_entry.id   AF-A0A2N7INH7-F1
#
_cell.length_a   1.000
_cell.length_b   1.000
_cell.length_c   1.000
_cell.angle_alpha   90.00
_cell.angle_beta   90.00
_cell.angle_gamma   90.00
#
_symmetry.space_group_name_H-M   'P 1'
#
loop_
_entity.id
_entity.type
_entity.pdbx_description
1 polymer ?
#
loop_
_entity_poly.entity_id
_entity_poly.type
_entity_poly.pdbx_seq_one_letter_code
_entity_poly.pdbx_strand_id
1 'polypeptide(L)'
;MSYCANLKPLLVMKTKLRKIALLTVRTTLFPLVTTLLAGAMTSSWVSAATFELPPKESRIVGRIQQHEVEAGETLAIIAKQYDIGFLSLMAANKGVDPFLPAEGYVLSIPSRLILPDTPRKGIVINLAELRLYYFEPEKNQVHVFPVGIGRVGRDTPEMITKISQKRPNPTWTPPNSIRKEYLEKGIELPRVVPAGPENPLGEYALRLAYGAGDYLIHGTNKDFGIGLRVSSGCIRMEPKDIEWLFEQVSRGEQVTIIDEPIKVSLEPDRSVFVEAHEPLTRSDGSKKLLQIPVELKWWLEDADLPNSKAKAVIFAQNGVPVEIAPPVIEF
;
A
#
# COMPACT_ATOMS: atom_id res chain seq x y z
N MET A 1 17.71 -61.76 -29.31
CA MET A 1 16.74 -62.55 -30.11
C MET A 1 15.70 -61.56 -30.61
N SER A 2 15.84 -60.90 -31.77
CA SER A 2 15.89 -61.38 -33.16
C SER A 2 14.53 -61.91 -33.67
N TYR A 3 14.16 -61.45 -34.88
CA TYR A 3 13.08 -61.88 -35.79
C TYR A 3 11.63 -61.42 -35.47
N CYS A 4 10.76 -61.06 -36.43
CA CYS A 4 10.86 -60.68 -37.85
C CYS A 4 9.44 -60.36 -38.39
N ALA A 5 9.37 -59.44 -39.36
CA ALA A 5 8.67 -59.57 -40.68
C ALA A 5 7.13 -59.81 -40.75
N ASN A 6 6.37 -58.92 -41.42
CA ASN A 6 5.94 -58.97 -42.86
C ASN A 6 4.51 -59.56 -43.06
N LEU A 7 3.67 -59.29 -44.07
CA LEU A 7 3.51 -58.31 -45.16
C LEU A 7 2.17 -58.67 -45.90
N LYS A 8 1.40 -57.64 -46.36
CA LYS A 8 0.57 -57.57 -47.62
C LYS A 8 -0.69 -58.48 -47.81
N PRO A 9 -1.52 -58.31 -48.88
CA PRO A 9 -1.57 -57.36 -50.04
C PRO A 9 -2.94 -56.62 -50.21
N LEU A 10 -3.16 -55.51 -50.96
CA LEU A 10 -2.99 -55.09 -52.38
C LEU A 10 -4.14 -55.48 -53.35
N LEU A 11 -4.96 -54.51 -53.81
CA LEU A 11 -5.61 -54.37 -55.15
C LEU A 11 -6.50 -53.09 -55.14
N VAL A 12 -6.24 -51.97 -55.83
CA VAL A 12 -6.23 -51.62 -57.26
C VAL A 12 -7.53 -51.92 -58.03
N MET A 13 -8.32 -50.87 -58.33
CA MET A 13 -9.03 -50.74 -59.61
C MET A 13 -9.02 -49.28 -60.09
N LYS A 14 -8.47 -49.08 -61.29
CA LYS A 14 -8.57 -47.89 -62.13
C LYS A 14 -9.97 -47.85 -62.78
N THR A 15 -10.53 -46.67 -63.08
CA THR A 15 -10.73 -46.21 -64.49
C THR A 15 -11.55 -44.91 -64.64
N LYS A 16 -11.08 -44.13 -65.62
CA LYS A 16 -11.80 -43.28 -66.60
C LYS A 16 -12.30 -41.88 -66.21
N LEU A 17 -11.56 -40.90 -66.78
CA LEU A 17 -11.99 -39.57 -67.15
C LEU A 17 -13.30 -39.55 -67.96
N ARG A 18 -14.17 -38.56 -67.66
CA ARG A 18 -15.11 -37.97 -68.63
C ARG A 18 -15.10 -36.45 -68.50
N LYS A 19 -15.34 -35.81 -69.66
CA LYS A 19 -15.17 -34.40 -70.01
C LYS A 19 -16.23 -33.45 -69.43
N ILE A 20 -15.76 -32.24 -69.11
CA ILE A 20 -16.29 -30.90 -69.45
C ILE A 20 -17.76 -30.58 -69.13
N ALA A 21 -17.98 -29.61 -68.24
CA ALA A 21 -18.86 -28.46 -68.49
C ALA A 21 -18.50 -27.32 -67.52
N LEU A 22 -18.13 -26.17 -68.10
CA LEU A 22 -17.87 -24.91 -67.43
C LEU A 22 -19.22 -24.33 -66.98
N LEU A 23 -19.46 -24.16 -65.67
CA LEU A 23 -20.49 -23.27 -65.17
C LEU A 23 -19.88 -22.37 -64.09
N THR A 24 -19.73 -21.11 -64.45
CA THR A 24 -19.41 -19.98 -63.58
C THR A 24 -20.47 -19.83 -62.49
N VAL A 25 -20.08 -20.09 -61.24
CA VAL A 25 -20.82 -19.64 -60.06
C VAL A 25 -19.95 -18.62 -59.34
N ARG A 26 -20.38 -17.36 -59.36
CA ARG A 26 -19.85 -16.27 -58.53
C ARG A 26 -20.12 -16.62 -57.06
N THR A 27 -19.11 -17.09 -56.34
CA THR A 27 -19.12 -17.12 -54.88
C THR A 27 -18.36 -15.90 -54.37
N THR A 28 -19.10 -14.98 -53.75
CA THR A 28 -18.60 -13.83 -53.01
C THR A 28 -17.67 -14.29 -51.89
N LEU A 29 -16.39 -13.92 -51.96
CA LEU A 29 -15.44 -14.02 -50.84
C LEU A 29 -15.84 -13.01 -49.76
N PHE A 30 -16.24 -13.50 -48.59
CA PHE A 30 -16.18 -12.75 -47.34
C PHE A 30 -14.72 -12.81 -46.83
N PRO A 31 -14.03 -11.69 -46.58
CA PRO A 31 -12.75 -11.73 -45.91
C PRO A 31 -12.98 -11.96 -44.42
N LEU A 32 -12.48 -13.09 -43.91
CA LEU A 32 -12.37 -13.36 -42.48
C LEU A 32 -11.29 -12.42 -41.93
N VAL A 33 -11.70 -11.29 -41.37
CA VAL A 33 -10.82 -10.40 -40.60
C VAL A 33 -10.56 -11.07 -39.26
N THR A 34 -9.49 -11.85 -39.17
CA THR A 34 -8.93 -12.27 -37.88
C THR A 34 -8.25 -11.07 -37.23
N THR A 35 -9.01 -10.38 -36.38
CA THR A 35 -8.47 -9.34 -35.50
C THR A 35 -7.58 -10.01 -34.45
N LEU A 36 -6.27 -9.92 -34.65
CA LEU A 36 -5.28 -10.26 -33.64
C LEU A 36 -5.41 -9.22 -32.51
N LEU A 37 -6.14 -9.54 -31.44
CA LEU A 37 -6.06 -8.76 -30.20
C LEU A 37 -4.68 -9.02 -29.59
N ALA A 38 -3.70 -8.19 -29.96
CA ALA A 38 -2.51 -8.02 -29.17
C ALA A 38 -2.95 -7.39 -27.84
N GLY A 39 -3.04 -8.20 -26.79
CA GLY A 39 -3.21 -7.73 -25.43
C GLY A 39 -2.02 -6.85 -25.09
N ALA A 40 -2.22 -5.53 -25.18
CA ALA A 40 -1.28 -4.57 -24.64
C ALA A 40 -1.23 -4.80 -23.13
N MET A 41 -0.17 -5.44 -22.65
CA MET A 41 0.20 -5.33 -21.25
C MET A 41 0.61 -3.88 -21.05
N THR A 42 -0.35 -3.04 -20.67
CA THR A 42 -0.05 -1.70 -20.22
C THR A 42 0.78 -1.87 -18.97
N SER A 43 2.07 -1.60 -19.08
CA SER A 43 2.93 -1.38 -17.91
C SER A 43 2.28 -0.24 -17.13
N SER A 44 1.54 -0.58 -16.10
CA SER A 44 1.00 0.38 -15.15
C SER A 44 2.19 1.14 -14.59
N TRP A 45 2.28 2.42 -14.94
CA TRP A 45 3.18 3.33 -14.24
C TRP A 45 2.86 3.20 -12.75
N VAL A 46 3.88 2.89 -11.95
CA VAL A 46 3.77 2.73 -10.50
C VAL A 46 3.52 4.11 -9.91
N SER A 47 2.26 4.53 -9.90
CA SER A 47 1.79 5.72 -9.19
C SER A 47 1.40 5.35 -7.77
N ALA A 48 1.42 6.34 -6.89
CA ALA A 48 0.82 6.30 -5.56
C ALA A 48 -0.55 5.62 -5.56
N ALA A 49 -0.90 4.91 -4.48
CA ALA A 49 -2.27 4.47 -4.27
C ALA A 49 -3.21 5.69 -4.19
N THR A 50 -3.81 6.04 -5.33
CA THR A 50 -4.65 7.21 -5.53
C THR A 50 -6.10 6.78 -5.53
N PHE A 51 -6.91 7.45 -4.70
CA PHE A 51 -8.33 7.16 -4.55
C PHE A 51 -9.16 8.42 -4.78
N GLU A 52 -10.34 8.25 -5.36
CA GLU A 52 -11.35 9.29 -5.32
C GLU A 52 -11.81 9.48 -3.87
N LEU A 53 -11.99 10.75 -3.47
CA LEU A 53 -12.56 11.03 -2.18
C LEU A 53 -14.01 10.57 -2.16
N PRO A 54 -14.42 9.82 -1.11
CA PRO A 54 -15.81 9.44 -0.94
C PRO A 54 -16.64 10.67 -0.56
N PRO A 55 -17.99 10.57 -0.58
CA PRO A 55 -18.85 11.59 0.02
C PRO A 55 -18.37 12.00 1.43
N LYS A 56 -18.73 13.20 1.89
CA LYS A 56 -18.22 13.72 3.17
C LYS A 56 -18.59 12.82 4.34
N GLU A 57 -19.71 12.12 4.22
CA GLU A 57 -20.32 11.23 5.18
C GLU A 57 -19.67 9.83 5.19
N SER A 58 -18.98 9.42 4.12
CA SER A 58 -18.26 8.13 4.04
C SER A 58 -16.77 8.34 4.21
N ARG A 59 -16.05 7.40 4.82
CA ARG A 59 -14.57 7.45 4.93
C ARG A 59 -13.89 6.25 4.29
N ILE A 60 -14.64 5.35 3.67
CA ILE A 60 -14.06 4.15 3.06
C ILE A 60 -13.56 4.46 1.66
N VAL A 61 -12.31 4.09 1.39
CA VAL A 61 -11.70 4.17 0.06
C VAL A 61 -11.03 2.85 -0.31
N GLY A 62 -10.72 2.73 -1.60
CA GLY A 62 -10.04 1.57 -2.16
C GLY A 62 -10.96 0.36 -2.30
N ARG A 63 -10.35 -0.81 -2.48
CA ARG A 63 -11.07 -2.05 -2.82
C ARG A 63 -10.42 -3.25 -2.17
N ILE A 64 -11.20 -4.30 -2.00
CA ILE A 64 -10.69 -5.62 -1.63
C ILE A 64 -9.89 -6.13 -2.82
N GLN A 65 -8.63 -6.50 -2.57
CA GLN A 65 -7.74 -7.04 -3.57
C GLN A 65 -7.02 -8.26 -2.99
N GLN A 66 -6.72 -9.20 -3.88
CA GLN A 66 -5.99 -10.41 -3.55
C GLN A 66 -4.79 -10.53 -4.50
N HIS A 67 -3.80 -11.30 -4.06
CA HIS A 67 -2.62 -11.61 -4.84
C HIS A 67 -2.26 -13.08 -4.60
N GLU A 68 -2.12 -13.84 -5.68
CA GLU A 68 -1.64 -15.22 -5.62
C GLU A 68 -0.11 -15.20 -5.69
N VAL A 69 0.54 -15.79 -4.69
CA VAL A 69 2.00 -15.76 -4.56
C VAL A 69 2.65 -16.54 -5.70
N GLU A 70 3.55 -15.88 -6.41
CA GLU A 70 4.40 -16.48 -7.42
C GLU A 70 5.71 -17.02 -6.82
N ALA A 71 6.33 -17.98 -7.51
CA ALA A 71 7.56 -18.61 -7.06
C ALA A 71 8.70 -17.58 -6.87
N GLY A 72 9.24 -17.52 -5.65
CA GLY A 72 10.37 -16.64 -5.31
C GLY A 72 9.99 -15.24 -4.84
N GLU A 73 8.70 -14.91 -4.76
CA GLU A 73 8.26 -13.67 -4.16
C GLU A 73 8.45 -13.66 -2.63
N THR A 74 8.62 -12.46 -2.09
CA THR A 74 8.61 -12.21 -0.64
C THR A 74 7.53 -11.20 -0.32
N LEU A 75 7.06 -11.14 0.93
CA LEU A 75 6.09 -10.11 1.31
C LEU A 75 6.64 -8.69 1.13
N ALA A 76 7.96 -8.49 1.18
CA ALA A 76 8.57 -7.18 0.90
C ALA A 76 8.43 -6.77 -0.58
N ILE A 77 8.62 -7.72 -1.51
CA ILE A 77 8.45 -7.48 -2.94
C ILE A 77 6.97 -7.19 -3.25
N ILE A 78 6.07 -8.02 -2.72
CA ILE A 78 4.62 -7.88 -2.92
C ILE A 78 4.13 -6.54 -2.32
N ALA A 79 4.56 -6.20 -1.10
CA ALA A 79 4.23 -4.94 -0.47
C ALA A 79 4.64 -3.74 -1.34
N LYS A 80 5.85 -3.76 -1.90
CA LYS A 80 6.35 -2.72 -2.81
C LYS A 80 5.56 -2.64 -4.12
N GLN A 81 5.17 -3.78 -4.69
CA GLN A 81 4.35 -3.83 -5.91
C GLN A 81 2.99 -3.15 -5.74
N TYR A 82 2.35 -3.33 -4.58
CA TYR A 82 1.04 -2.76 -4.29
C TYR A 82 1.08 -1.41 -3.56
N ASP A 83 2.26 -0.86 -3.30
CA ASP A 83 2.45 0.37 -2.52
C ASP A 83 1.85 0.27 -1.10
N ILE A 84 2.03 -0.89 -0.47
CA ILE A 84 1.53 -1.21 0.88
C ILE A 84 2.70 -1.29 1.86
N GLY A 85 2.47 -0.88 3.10
CA GLY A 85 3.47 -1.01 4.16
C GLY A 85 3.70 -2.48 4.52
N PHE A 86 4.96 -2.89 4.67
CA PHE A 86 5.33 -4.28 4.98
C PHE A 86 4.57 -4.85 6.19
N LEU A 87 4.52 -4.12 7.32
CA LEU A 87 3.76 -4.56 8.50
C LEU A 87 2.25 -4.61 8.27
N SER A 88 1.70 -3.76 7.39
CA SER A 88 0.27 -3.81 7.04
C SER A 88 -0.06 -5.08 6.28
N LEU A 89 0.79 -5.48 5.31
CA LEU A 89 0.61 -6.74 4.57
C LEU A 89 0.75 -7.95 5.50
N MET A 90 1.72 -7.95 6.41
CA MET A 90 1.87 -9.00 7.42
C MET A 90 0.66 -9.10 8.36
N ALA A 91 0.14 -7.96 8.82
CA ALA A 91 -1.01 -7.91 9.72
C ALA A 91 -2.29 -8.46 9.05
N ALA A 92 -2.46 -8.20 7.75
CA ALA A 92 -3.57 -8.73 6.97
C ALA A 92 -3.46 -10.25 6.71
N ASN A 93 -2.23 -10.81 6.73
CA ASN A 93 -1.93 -12.20 6.36
C ASN A 93 -1.19 -12.93 7.48
N LYS A 94 -1.73 -12.90 8.70
CA LYS A 94 -1.10 -13.53 9.88
C LYS A 94 -0.86 -15.03 9.66
N GLY A 95 0.35 -15.47 10.00
CA GLY A 95 0.77 -16.86 9.87
C GLY A 95 1.43 -17.20 8.53
N VAL A 96 1.47 -16.27 7.57
CA VAL A 96 2.25 -16.42 6.34
C VAL A 96 3.72 -16.09 6.62
N ASP A 97 4.63 -16.91 6.09
CA ASP A 97 6.08 -16.64 6.15
C ASP A 97 6.41 -15.39 5.32
N PRO A 98 6.99 -14.33 5.92
CA PRO A 98 7.27 -13.10 5.19
C PRO A 98 8.43 -13.20 4.18
N PHE A 99 9.32 -14.17 4.34
CA PHE A 99 10.51 -14.35 3.52
C PHE A 99 10.32 -15.40 2.43
N LEU A 100 9.47 -16.40 2.67
CA LEU A 100 9.17 -17.45 1.70
C LEU A 100 7.68 -17.86 1.79
N PRO A 101 6.74 -16.98 1.40
CA PRO A 101 5.34 -17.35 1.31
C PRO A 101 5.15 -18.54 0.35
N ALA A 102 4.19 -19.40 0.64
CA ALA A 102 3.94 -20.58 -0.18
C ALA A 102 3.40 -20.17 -1.57
N GLU A 103 3.98 -20.70 -2.63
CA GLU A 103 3.50 -20.53 -4.01
C GLU A 103 2.02 -20.97 -4.13
N GLY A 104 1.23 -20.18 -4.86
CA GLY A 104 -0.22 -20.39 -5.01
C GLY A 104 -1.05 -19.98 -3.79
N TYR A 105 -0.42 -19.54 -2.69
CA TYR A 105 -1.16 -18.98 -1.56
C TYR A 105 -1.78 -17.63 -1.94
N VAL A 106 -3.04 -17.40 -1.56
CA VAL A 106 -3.75 -16.15 -1.87
C VAL A 106 -3.66 -15.20 -0.68
N LEU A 107 -2.87 -14.13 -0.86
CA LEU A 107 -2.75 -13.05 0.09
C LEU A 107 -3.89 -12.04 -0.06
N SER A 108 -4.36 -11.51 1.05
CA SER A 108 -5.21 -10.33 1.09
C SER A 108 -4.35 -9.07 1.03
N ILE A 109 -4.58 -8.21 0.04
CA ILE A 109 -3.92 -6.92 -0.08
C ILE A 109 -4.77 -5.86 0.64
N PRO A 110 -4.25 -5.20 1.70
CA PRO A 110 -5.01 -4.24 2.50
C PRO A 110 -5.10 -2.87 1.81
N SER A 111 -5.61 -2.84 0.58
CA SER A 111 -5.83 -1.64 -0.25
C SER A 111 -7.17 -0.96 -0.02
N ARG A 112 -8.09 -1.58 0.76
CA ARG A 112 -9.30 -0.94 1.28
C ARG A 112 -9.02 -0.43 2.68
N LEU A 113 -9.37 0.82 2.98
CA LEU A 113 -9.12 1.45 4.27
C LEU A 113 -10.19 2.49 4.61
N ILE A 114 -10.26 2.84 5.90
CA ILE A 114 -11.00 3.98 6.44
C ILE A 114 -10.03 5.17 6.50
N LEU A 115 -10.38 6.31 5.91
CA LEU A 115 -9.61 7.55 6.02
C LEU A 115 -9.57 8.03 7.48
N PRO A 116 -8.48 8.64 7.98
CA PRO A 116 -8.43 9.20 9.34
C PRO A 116 -9.50 10.25 9.61
N ASP A 117 -9.91 10.42 10.86
CA ASP A 117 -10.96 11.40 11.24
C ASP A 117 -10.39 12.80 11.39
N THR A 118 -9.90 13.32 10.27
CA THR A 118 -9.17 14.59 10.22
C THR A 118 -9.72 15.44 9.09
N PRO A 119 -9.51 16.77 9.12
CA PRO A 119 -9.79 17.59 7.95
C PRO A 119 -9.08 17.01 6.73
N ARG A 120 -9.84 16.75 5.64
CA ARG A 120 -9.33 16.21 4.36
C ARG A 120 -8.52 17.26 3.61
N LYS A 121 -7.40 17.68 4.19
CA LYS A 121 -6.56 18.77 3.69
C LYS A 121 -5.09 18.53 4.02
N GLY A 122 -4.23 18.81 3.05
CA GLY A 122 -2.78 18.74 3.22
C GLY A 122 -2.32 17.32 3.52
N ILE A 123 -1.30 17.21 4.37
CA ILE A 123 -0.69 15.93 4.74
C ILE A 123 -1.21 15.48 6.10
N VAL A 124 -1.68 14.23 6.19
CA VAL A 124 -1.98 13.56 7.45
C VAL A 124 -1.13 12.29 7.55
N ILE A 125 -0.45 12.08 8.67
CA ILE A 125 0.38 10.89 8.90
C ILE A 125 -0.19 10.17 10.10
N ASN A 126 -0.70 8.95 9.90
CA ASN A 126 -1.14 8.12 11.02
C ASN A 126 -0.03 7.11 11.37
N LEU A 127 0.59 7.33 12.52
CA LEU A 127 1.73 6.55 12.98
C LEU A 127 1.35 5.09 13.27
N ALA A 128 0.14 4.85 13.79
CA ALA A 128 -0.31 3.51 14.17
C ALA A 128 -0.43 2.54 12.99
N GLU A 129 -0.69 3.07 11.79
CA GLU A 129 -0.84 2.27 10.57
C GLU A 129 0.27 2.51 9.54
N LEU A 130 1.26 3.35 9.87
CA LEU A 130 2.42 3.65 9.03
C LEU A 130 2.02 4.16 7.64
N ARG A 131 1.02 5.04 7.58
CA ARG A 131 0.54 5.66 6.34
C ARG A 131 0.60 7.18 6.37
N LEU A 132 0.94 7.75 5.23
CA LEU A 132 0.78 9.16 4.92
C LEU A 132 -0.36 9.32 3.92
N TYR A 133 -1.27 10.23 4.22
CA TYR A 133 -2.38 10.66 3.39
C TYR A 133 -2.08 12.07 2.87
N TYR A 134 -2.15 12.27 1.57
CA TYR A 134 -2.13 13.60 0.97
C TYR A 134 -3.49 13.87 0.33
N PHE A 135 -4.19 14.86 0.86
CA PHE A 135 -5.55 15.22 0.45
C PHE A 135 -5.54 16.35 -0.57
N GLU A 136 -6.12 16.10 -1.74
CA GLU A 136 -6.35 17.07 -2.81
C GLU A 136 -7.86 17.24 -3.04
N PRO A 137 -8.59 17.92 -2.13
CA PRO A 137 -10.05 18.03 -2.21
C PRO A 137 -10.52 18.73 -3.50
N GLU A 138 -9.74 19.69 -4.01
CA GLU A 138 -10.03 20.40 -5.27
C GLU A 138 -10.00 19.46 -6.49
N LYS A 139 -9.28 18.32 -6.41
CA LYS A 139 -9.25 17.27 -7.42
C LYS A 139 -10.14 16.08 -7.08
N ASN A 140 -10.89 16.15 -5.97
CA ASN A 140 -11.62 15.03 -5.39
C ASN A 140 -10.76 13.78 -5.17
N GLN A 141 -9.51 13.94 -4.72
CA GLN A 141 -8.53 12.86 -4.61
C GLN A 141 -7.86 12.79 -3.23
N VAL A 142 -7.46 11.59 -2.85
CA VAL A 142 -6.54 11.30 -1.75
C VAL A 142 -5.49 10.31 -2.20
N HIS A 143 -4.24 10.59 -1.88
CA HIS A 143 -3.10 9.73 -2.16
C HIS A 143 -2.61 9.12 -0.85
N VAL A 144 -2.39 7.82 -0.82
CA VAL A 144 -1.96 7.10 0.37
C VAL A 144 -0.63 6.44 0.11
N PHE A 145 0.32 6.68 1.01
CA PHE A 145 1.69 6.20 0.91
C PHE A 145 2.06 5.41 2.15
N PRO A 146 2.73 4.27 2.02
CA PRO A 146 3.36 3.63 3.17
C PRO A 146 4.57 4.46 3.61
N VAL A 147 4.78 4.55 4.92
CA VAL A 147 5.91 5.31 5.49
C VAL A 147 6.70 4.51 6.51
N GLY A 148 7.97 4.82 6.64
CA GLY A 148 8.80 4.40 7.77
C GLY A 148 8.86 5.50 8.82
N ILE A 149 8.80 5.14 10.11
CA ILE A 149 8.82 6.12 11.22
C ILE A 149 9.93 5.82 12.23
N GLY A 150 10.00 6.66 13.27
CA GLY A 150 10.93 6.51 14.38
C GLY A 150 10.88 5.13 15.05
N ARG A 151 12.06 4.53 15.26
CA ARG A 151 12.21 3.33 16.09
C ARG A 151 11.91 3.66 17.55
N VAL A 152 11.61 2.63 18.35
CA VAL A 152 11.38 2.76 19.80
C VAL A 152 12.56 3.51 20.46
N GLY A 153 12.25 4.51 21.28
CA GLY A 153 13.24 5.39 21.91
C GLY A 153 13.69 6.59 21.05
N ARG A 154 13.26 6.66 19.79
CA ARG A 154 13.42 7.80 18.88
C ARG A 154 12.11 8.04 18.12
N ASP A 155 11.02 8.09 18.86
CA ASP A 155 9.67 8.11 18.32
C ASP A 155 9.42 9.37 17.48
N THR A 156 8.59 9.22 16.44
CA THR A 156 8.05 10.36 15.70
C THR A 156 6.92 10.97 16.54
N PRO A 157 6.98 12.26 16.90
CA PRO A 157 5.97 12.87 17.75
C PRO A 157 4.66 13.13 16.99
N GLU A 158 3.53 13.03 17.70
CA GLU A 158 2.25 13.59 17.27
C GLU A 158 2.35 15.12 17.25
N MET A 159 1.85 15.75 16.19
CA MET A 159 1.95 17.21 16.03
C MET A 159 1.06 17.76 14.92
N ILE A 160 0.74 19.05 15.01
CA ILE A 160 0.28 19.85 13.88
C ILE A 160 1.40 20.83 13.51
N THR A 161 1.85 20.77 12.27
CA THR A 161 2.96 21.57 11.75
C THR A 161 2.74 21.92 10.29
N LYS A 162 3.78 22.40 9.61
CA LYS A 162 3.77 22.72 8.18
C LYS A 162 5.12 22.45 7.53
N ILE A 163 5.13 22.36 6.21
CA ILE A 163 6.37 22.30 5.43
C ILE A 163 7.09 23.65 5.52
N SER A 164 8.22 23.70 6.21
CA SER A 164 9.04 24.91 6.37
C SER A 164 10.02 25.11 5.22
N GLN A 165 10.50 24.01 4.61
CA GLN A 165 11.49 24.03 3.54
C GLN A 165 11.34 22.79 2.65
N LYS A 166 11.54 22.98 1.35
CA LYS A 166 11.70 21.91 0.36
C LYS A 166 13.16 21.88 -0.09
N ARG A 167 13.82 20.73 -0.03
CA ARG A 167 15.22 20.56 -0.44
C ARG A 167 15.35 19.39 -1.44
N PRO A 168 15.57 19.67 -2.73
CA PRO A 168 16.08 18.65 -3.64
C PRO A 168 17.56 18.41 -3.35
N ASN A 169 18.03 17.18 -3.61
CA ASN A 169 19.41 16.73 -3.37
C ASN A 169 19.94 17.16 -1.98
N PRO A 170 19.26 16.76 -0.89
CA PRO A 170 19.63 17.22 0.45
C PRO A 170 21.01 16.69 0.84
N THR A 171 21.80 17.52 1.51
CA THR A 171 22.92 17.04 2.33
C THR A 171 22.40 16.55 3.67
N TRP A 172 23.03 15.52 4.24
CA TRP A 172 22.71 15.03 5.57
C TRP A 172 23.83 15.38 6.56
N THR A 173 23.47 16.12 7.60
CA THR A 173 24.36 16.41 8.72
C THR A 173 23.87 15.56 9.90
N PRO A 174 24.57 14.48 10.28
CA PRO A 174 24.10 13.59 11.34
C PRO A 174 23.88 14.37 12.66
N PRO A 175 22.73 14.23 13.32
CA PRO A 175 22.51 14.82 14.64
C PRO A 175 23.55 14.31 15.65
N ASN A 176 23.85 15.11 16.69
CA ASN A 176 24.83 14.72 17.72
C ASN A 176 24.46 13.38 18.38
N SER A 177 23.17 13.12 18.59
CA SER A 177 22.69 11.85 19.15
C SER A 177 22.95 10.64 18.23
N ILE A 178 23.01 10.83 16.92
CA ILE A 178 23.34 9.79 15.95
C ILE A 178 24.86 9.58 15.87
N ARG A 179 25.63 10.67 15.85
CA ARG A 179 27.10 10.58 15.91
C ARG A 179 27.56 9.82 17.14
N LYS A 180 26.99 10.13 18.31
CA LYS A 180 27.31 9.45 19.57
C LYS A 180 27.02 7.95 19.48
N GLU A 181 25.83 7.56 19.00
CA GLU A 181 25.46 6.15 18.83
C GLU A 181 26.40 5.39 17.88
N TYR A 182 26.79 6.00 16.76
CA TYR A 182 27.70 5.36 15.81
C TYR A 182 29.13 5.28 16.37
N LEU A 183 29.57 6.31 17.09
CA LEU A 183 30.87 6.31 17.76
C LEU A 183 30.98 5.22 18.83
N GLU A 184 29.91 4.97 19.59
CA GLU A 184 29.82 3.85 20.55
C GLU A 184 29.96 2.48 19.87
N LYS A 185 29.65 2.38 18.58
CA LYS A 185 29.85 1.18 17.74
C LYS A 185 31.21 1.16 17.02
N GLY A 186 32.10 2.11 17.32
CA GLY A 186 33.39 2.26 16.65
C GLY A 186 33.33 2.82 15.24
N ILE A 187 32.19 3.44 14.85
CA ILE A 187 31.98 4.01 13.51
C ILE A 187 31.99 5.54 13.62
N GLU A 188 33.00 6.19 13.02
CA GLU A 188 33.02 7.65 12.92
C GLU A 188 32.24 8.12 11.69
N LEU A 189 31.15 8.87 11.93
CA LEU A 189 30.35 9.43 10.84
C LEU A 189 30.97 10.72 10.29
N PRO A 190 30.92 10.94 8.96
CA PRO A 190 31.39 12.18 8.37
C PRO A 190 30.58 13.37 8.90
N ARG A 191 31.20 14.55 8.91
CA ARG A 191 30.53 15.77 9.41
C ARG A 191 29.28 16.10 8.60
N VAL A 192 29.36 15.89 7.29
CA VAL A 192 28.30 16.07 6.31
C VAL A 192 28.41 14.92 5.32
N VAL A 193 27.29 14.24 5.06
CA VAL A 193 27.14 13.34 3.92
C VAL A 193 26.61 14.17 2.75
N PRO A 194 27.33 14.22 1.62
CA PRO A 194 26.89 14.97 0.44
C PRO A 194 25.62 14.38 -0.16
N ALA A 195 24.98 15.11 -1.07
CA ALA A 195 23.92 14.54 -1.90
C ALA A 195 24.47 13.41 -2.78
N GLY A 196 23.62 12.43 -3.11
CA GLY A 196 23.96 11.30 -3.96
C GLY A 196 23.43 9.97 -3.41
N PRO A 197 23.72 8.84 -4.09
CA PRO A 197 23.15 7.53 -3.78
C PRO A 197 23.41 7.04 -2.34
N GLU A 198 24.51 7.45 -1.73
CA GLU A 198 24.86 7.05 -0.35
C GLU A 198 24.17 7.90 0.72
N ASN A 199 23.42 8.95 0.35
CA ASN A 199 22.75 9.81 1.30
C ASN A 199 21.49 9.15 1.87
N PRO A 200 21.38 8.98 3.20
CA PRO A 200 20.24 8.30 3.81
C PRO A 200 18.93 9.09 3.72
N LEU A 201 18.97 10.37 3.36
CA LEU A 201 17.78 11.18 3.11
C LEU A 201 17.18 10.96 1.71
N GLY A 202 17.87 10.25 0.82
CA GLY A 202 17.48 10.13 -0.58
C GLY A 202 17.62 11.47 -1.34
N GLU A 203 16.91 11.58 -2.45
CA GLU A 203 17.01 12.73 -3.38
C GLU A 203 16.12 13.92 -2.99
N TYR A 204 15.11 13.71 -2.14
CA TYR A 204 14.15 14.74 -1.77
C TYR A 204 13.89 14.75 -0.26
N ALA A 205 13.83 15.95 0.31
CA ALA A 205 13.45 16.15 1.71
C ALA A 205 12.55 17.37 1.90
N LEU A 206 11.51 17.19 2.70
CA LEU A 206 10.56 18.19 3.16
C LEU A 206 10.77 18.41 4.65
N ARG A 207 11.20 19.62 5.04
CA ARG A 207 11.43 19.94 6.45
C ARG A 207 10.14 20.38 7.10
N LEU A 208 9.90 19.87 8.30
CA LEU A 208 8.76 20.26 9.12
C LEU A 208 9.11 21.49 9.97
N ALA A 209 8.16 22.36 10.24
CA ALA A 209 8.35 23.57 11.05
C ALA A 209 8.38 23.31 12.56
N TYR A 210 8.29 22.04 12.98
CA TYR A 210 8.24 21.64 14.39
C TYR A 210 9.63 21.68 15.05
N GLY A 211 9.68 22.12 16.32
CA GLY A 211 10.93 22.26 17.06
C GLY A 211 11.88 23.26 16.37
N ALA A 212 13.17 22.90 16.26
CA ALA A 212 14.15 23.65 15.49
C ALA A 212 14.17 23.23 14.00
N GLY A 213 13.12 22.54 13.54
CA GLY A 213 13.06 21.94 12.21
C GLY A 213 13.78 20.59 12.13
N ASP A 214 13.83 19.83 13.23
CA ASP A 214 14.60 18.59 13.35
C ASP A 214 14.00 17.41 12.58
N TYR A 215 12.71 17.51 12.22
CA TYR A 215 11.97 16.44 11.56
C TYR A 215 11.79 16.69 10.08
N LEU A 216 11.89 15.61 9.31
CA LEU A 216 11.79 15.60 7.85
C LEU A 216 10.77 14.54 7.41
N ILE A 217 10.10 14.79 6.29
CA ILE A 217 9.56 13.76 5.40
C ILE A 217 10.56 13.64 4.26
N HIS A 218 11.14 12.47 4.04
CA HIS A 218 12.24 12.31 3.09
C HIS A 218 12.27 10.92 2.45
N GLY A 219 13.08 10.78 1.41
CA GLY A 219 13.30 9.50 0.74
C GLY A 219 14.19 8.55 1.52
N THR A 220 14.77 7.58 0.82
CA THR A 220 15.68 6.61 1.42
C THR A 220 16.62 6.09 0.34
N ASN A 221 17.83 5.71 0.72
CA ASN A 221 18.74 4.93 -0.12
C ASN A 221 18.80 3.43 0.25
N LYS A 222 17.82 2.98 1.02
CA LYS A 222 17.67 1.58 1.43
C LYS A 222 16.42 1.02 0.79
N ASP A 223 16.51 -0.22 0.29
CA ASP A 223 15.39 -0.98 -0.27
C ASP A 223 14.45 -1.57 0.80
N PHE A 224 14.68 -1.23 2.06
CA PHE A 224 13.89 -1.67 3.20
C PHE A 224 13.65 -0.49 4.16
N GLY A 225 12.63 -0.64 5.02
CA GLY A 225 12.33 0.31 6.09
C GLY A 225 11.01 1.07 5.92
N ILE A 226 10.38 0.98 4.75
CA ILE A 226 9.03 1.49 4.51
C ILE A 226 8.00 0.52 5.10
N GLY A 227 7.00 1.06 5.81
CA GLY A 227 6.10 0.26 6.62
C GLY A 227 6.77 -0.37 7.84
N LEU A 228 7.87 0.23 8.35
CA LEU A 228 8.62 -0.22 9.53
C LEU A 228 9.01 0.95 10.44
N ARG A 229 9.35 0.64 11.70
CA ARG A 229 9.88 1.58 12.70
C ARG A 229 11.40 1.52 12.76
N VAL A 230 12.07 2.22 11.84
CA VAL A 230 13.54 2.12 11.64
C VAL A 230 14.27 3.46 11.69
N SER A 231 13.55 4.58 11.62
CA SER A 231 14.16 5.90 11.53
C SER A 231 14.58 6.41 12.92
N SER A 232 15.24 7.56 12.93
CA SER A 232 15.57 8.30 14.16
C SER A 232 14.58 9.42 14.48
N GLY A 233 13.32 9.27 14.06
CA GLY A 233 12.21 10.18 14.33
C GLY A 233 11.63 10.84 13.06
N CYS A 234 12.38 10.91 11.96
CA CYS A 234 11.89 11.40 10.67
C CYS A 234 10.96 10.40 9.98
N ILE A 235 10.19 10.87 9.00
CA ILE A 235 9.29 10.06 8.18
C ILE A 235 10.02 9.71 6.87
N ARG A 236 10.13 8.42 6.59
CA ARG A 236 10.76 7.87 5.37
C ARG A 236 9.68 7.43 4.39
N MET A 237 9.89 7.72 3.11
CA MET A 237 9.06 7.28 1.99
C MET A 237 9.92 6.55 0.96
N GLU A 238 9.31 5.72 0.11
CA GLU A 238 10.00 5.20 -1.07
C GLU A 238 10.50 6.35 -1.95
N PRO A 239 11.61 6.18 -2.70
CA PRO A 239 12.16 7.23 -3.55
C PRO A 239 11.14 7.83 -4.54
N LYS A 240 10.36 6.98 -5.22
CA LYS A 240 9.31 7.42 -6.15
C LYS A 240 8.21 8.25 -5.47
N ASP A 241 7.87 7.90 -4.24
CA ASP A 241 6.75 8.50 -3.52
C ASP A 241 7.13 9.86 -2.94
N ILE A 242 8.36 9.99 -2.42
CA ILE A 242 8.85 11.29 -1.95
C ILE A 242 9.05 12.26 -3.12
N GLU A 243 9.51 11.78 -4.28
CA GLU A 243 9.64 12.61 -5.47
C GLU A 243 8.28 13.17 -5.89
N TRP A 244 7.29 12.29 -6.03
CA TRP A 244 5.94 12.70 -6.36
C TRP A 244 5.37 13.69 -5.33
N LEU A 245 5.47 13.37 -4.02
CA LEU A 245 4.97 14.24 -2.96
C LEU A 245 5.70 15.59 -2.97
N PHE A 246 7.01 15.59 -3.21
CA PHE A 246 7.82 16.79 -3.30
C PHE A 246 7.34 17.71 -4.41
N GLU A 247 6.90 17.18 -5.55
CA GLU A 247 6.36 17.98 -6.65
C GLU A 247 5.00 18.60 -6.29
N GLN A 248 4.13 17.85 -5.60
CA GLN A 248 2.77 18.31 -5.29
C GLN A 248 2.73 19.36 -4.16
N VAL A 249 3.52 19.18 -3.11
CA VAL A 249 3.36 19.98 -1.87
C VAL A 249 4.03 21.35 -1.99
N SER A 250 3.42 22.36 -1.37
CA SER A 250 3.98 23.71 -1.29
C SER A 250 4.62 23.99 0.07
N ARG A 251 5.53 24.97 0.11
CA ARG A 251 6.00 25.51 1.41
C ARG A 251 4.80 26.12 2.13
N GLY A 252 4.63 25.79 3.41
CA GLY A 252 3.48 26.19 4.21
C GLY A 252 2.33 25.19 4.22
N GLU A 253 2.38 24.14 3.40
CA GLU A 253 1.41 23.05 3.41
C GLU A 253 1.31 22.44 4.82
N GLN A 254 0.08 22.21 5.29
CA GLN A 254 -0.17 21.69 6.63
C GLN A 254 0.22 20.22 6.72
N VAL A 255 0.81 19.83 7.84
CA VAL A 255 1.10 18.44 8.19
C VAL A 255 0.52 18.15 9.56
N THR A 256 -0.32 17.13 9.65
CA THR A 256 -0.90 16.64 10.90
C THR A 256 -0.42 15.21 11.13
N ILE A 257 0.19 14.95 12.29
CA ILE A 257 0.67 13.62 12.67
C ILE A 257 -0.14 13.15 13.88
N ILE A 258 -0.77 11.98 13.74
CA ILE A 258 -1.68 11.37 14.72
C ILE A 258 -1.27 9.93 15.06
N ASP A 259 -1.73 9.41 16.19
CA ASP A 259 -1.59 8.00 16.60
C ASP A 259 -2.99 7.37 16.81
N GLU A 260 -3.64 7.00 15.70
CA GLU A 260 -5.00 6.44 15.68
C GLU A 260 -4.99 4.95 15.26
N PRO A 261 -4.84 4.01 16.22
CA PRO A 261 -4.84 2.57 15.92
C PRO A 261 -6.23 2.00 15.64
N ILE A 262 -7.31 2.73 15.94
CA ILE A 262 -8.68 2.32 15.61
C ILE A 262 -9.31 3.43 14.81
N LYS A 263 -9.87 3.08 13.64
CA LYS A 263 -10.70 3.96 12.83
C LYS A 263 -12.08 3.33 12.70
N VAL A 264 -13.11 4.18 12.75
CA VAL A 264 -14.50 3.79 12.62
C VAL A 264 -15.11 4.63 11.50
N SER A 265 -15.95 4.02 10.67
CA SER A 265 -16.74 4.71 9.66
C SER A 265 -18.20 4.34 9.80
N LEU A 266 -19.06 5.34 9.98
CA LEU A 266 -20.51 5.23 9.79
C LEU A 266 -20.78 5.65 8.36
N GLU A 267 -21.22 4.72 7.52
CA GLU A 267 -21.46 4.98 6.12
C GLU A 267 -22.88 5.54 5.88
N PRO A 268 -23.14 6.19 4.73
CA PRO A 268 -24.45 6.79 4.42
C PRO A 268 -25.63 5.82 4.46
N ASP A 269 -25.38 4.53 4.20
CA ASP A 269 -26.36 3.45 4.27
C ASP A 269 -26.56 2.88 5.69
N ARG A 270 -26.00 3.57 6.69
CA ARG A 270 -25.94 3.21 8.12
C ARG A 270 -25.13 1.95 8.43
N SER A 271 -24.43 1.37 7.46
CA SER A 271 -23.44 0.34 7.78
C SER A 271 -22.29 0.93 8.58
N VAL A 272 -21.68 0.11 9.43
CA VAL A 272 -20.56 0.54 10.28
C VAL A 272 -19.37 -0.36 10.06
N PHE A 273 -18.23 0.27 9.78
CA PHE A 273 -16.96 -0.39 9.60
C PHE A 273 -15.98 0.00 10.70
N VAL A 274 -15.18 -0.98 11.13
CA VAL A 274 -14.05 -0.77 12.05
C VAL A 274 -12.79 -1.29 11.39
N GLU A 275 -11.72 -0.51 11.48
CA GLU A 275 -10.36 -0.89 11.10
C GLU A 275 -9.47 -0.73 12.33
N ALA A 276 -8.77 -1.78 12.72
CA ALA A 276 -7.88 -1.78 13.87
C ALA A 276 -6.47 -2.23 13.48
N HIS A 277 -5.49 -1.52 14.02
CA HIS A 277 -4.05 -1.74 13.82
C HIS A 277 -3.37 -2.01 15.15
N GLU A 278 -2.21 -2.64 15.07
CA GLU A 278 -1.38 -2.86 16.24
C GLU A 278 -0.87 -1.52 16.80
N PRO A 279 -1.07 -1.22 18.10
CA PRO A 279 -0.58 0.01 18.69
C PRO A 279 0.95 0.08 18.70
N LEU A 280 1.48 1.29 18.60
CA LEU A 280 2.92 1.52 18.71
C LEU A 280 3.45 1.08 20.08
N THR A 281 4.48 0.24 20.06
CA THR A 281 5.31 -0.05 21.24
C THR A 281 6.00 1.23 21.72
N ARG A 282 5.81 1.59 22.99
CA ARG A 282 6.45 2.73 23.64
C ARG A 282 7.85 2.35 24.12
N SER A 283 8.62 3.35 24.56
CA SER A 283 10.01 3.18 24.98
C SER A 283 10.19 2.26 26.20
N ASP A 284 9.15 2.12 27.02
CA ASP A 284 9.09 1.18 28.15
C ASP A 284 8.62 -0.24 27.75
N GLY A 285 8.43 -0.49 26.45
CA GLY A 285 7.91 -1.76 25.93
C GLY A 285 6.38 -1.90 26.00
N SER A 286 5.68 -0.96 26.60
CA SER A 286 4.22 -0.99 26.69
C SER A 286 3.55 -0.69 25.36
N LYS A 287 2.31 -1.15 25.19
CA LYS A 287 1.42 -0.80 24.08
C LYS A 287 0.12 -0.25 24.63
N LYS A 288 -0.48 0.70 23.92
CA LYS A 288 -1.81 1.22 24.26
C LYS A 288 -2.81 0.07 24.27
N LEU A 289 -3.51 -0.14 25.38
CA LEU A 289 -4.60 -1.12 25.41
C LEU A 289 -5.75 -0.56 24.57
N LEU A 290 -6.18 -1.33 23.58
CA LEU A 290 -7.29 -0.95 22.72
C LEU A 290 -8.63 -1.31 23.36
N GLN A 291 -9.56 -0.37 23.31
CA GLN A 291 -10.94 -0.52 23.74
C GLN A 291 -11.87 -0.05 22.62
N ILE A 292 -13.13 -0.48 22.66
CA ILE A 292 -14.13 0.04 21.72
C ILE A 292 -14.26 1.56 21.97
N PRO A 293 -14.14 2.40 20.93
CA PRO A 293 -14.37 3.84 21.05
C PRO A 293 -15.75 4.12 21.67
N VAL A 294 -15.82 5.15 22.51
CA VAL A 294 -17.04 5.45 23.29
C VAL A 294 -18.21 5.75 22.36
N GLU A 295 -17.95 6.49 21.29
CA GLU A 295 -18.92 6.87 20.26
C GLU A 295 -19.47 5.64 19.54
N LEU A 296 -18.60 4.70 19.19
CA LEU A 296 -19.02 3.44 18.58
C LEU A 296 -19.83 2.58 19.56
N LYS A 297 -19.43 2.56 20.83
CA LYS A 297 -20.16 1.83 21.87
C LYS A 297 -21.57 2.38 22.01
N TRP A 298 -21.74 3.71 22.12
CA TRP A 298 -23.05 4.33 22.21
C TRP A 298 -23.90 4.08 20.97
N TRP A 299 -23.32 4.16 19.77
CA TRP A 299 -24.05 3.87 18.54
C TRP A 299 -24.57 2.42 18.50
N LEU A 300 -23.74 1.46 18.90
CA LEU A 300 -24.14 0.05 18.98
C LEU A 300 -25.24 -0.19 20.03
N GLU A 301 -25.16 0.50 21.17
CA GLU A 301 -26.17 0.42 22.24
C GLU A 301 -27.52 1.03 21.78
N ASP A 302 -27.50 2.17 21.11
CA ASP A 302 -28.69 2.82 20.54
C ASP A 302 -29.34 1.98 19.43
N ALA A 303 -28.52 1.31 18.61
CA ALA A 303 -28.98 0.42 17.55
C ALA A 303 -29.39 -1.00 18.03
N ASP A 304 -29.32 -1.30 19.33
CA ASP A 304 -29.53 -2.64 19.91
C ASP A 304 -28.66 -3.74 19.26
N LEU A 305 -27.40 -3.41 18.94
CA LEU A 305 -26.44 -4.30 18.29
C LEU A 305 -25.36 -4.81 19.25
N PRO A 306 -24.97 -6.10 19.16
CA PRO A 306 -23.92 -6.65 19.99
C PRO A 306 -22.54 -6.11 19.60
N ASN A 307 -21.70 -5.82 20.59
CA ASN A 307 -20.34 -5.33 20.35
C ASN A 307 -19.29 -6.43 20.09
N SER A 308 -19.70 -7.69 19.90
CA SER A 308 -18.79 -8.83 19.74
C SER A 308 -17.93 -8.72 18.48
N LYS A 309 -18.50 -8.28 17.34
CA LYS A 309 -17.74 -8.04 16.11
C LYS A 309 -16.71 -6.93 16.28
N ALA A 310 -17.11 -5.80 16.88
CA ALA A 310 -16.18 -4.70 17.18
C ALA A 310 -15.00 -5.16 18.05
N LYS A 311 -15.26 -5.92 19.12
CA LYS A 311 -14.22 -6.53 19.96
C LYS A 311 -13.30 -7.46 19.15
N ALA A 312 -13.88 -8.31 18.29
CA ALA A 312 -13.11 -9.23 17.47
C ALA A 312 -12.16 -8.49 16.52
N VAL A 313 -12.61 -7.40 15.88
CA VAL A 313 -11.77 -6.57 15.00
C VAL A 313 -10.64 -5.91 15.77
N ILE A 314 -10.95 -5.30 16.92
CA ILE A 314 -9.97 -4.63 17.80
C ILE A 314 -8.95 -5.60 18.39
N PHE A 315 -9.36 -6.84 18.64
CA PHE A 315 -8.45 -7.90 19.09
C PHE A 315 -7.61 -8.44 17.92
N ALA A 316 -8.22 -8.60 16.74
CA ALA A 316 -7.55 -9.13 15.57
C ALA A 316 -6.47 -8.16 15.04
N GLN A 317 -6.72 -6.85 15.00
CA GLN A 317 -5.73 -5.84 14.57
C GLN A 317 -5.13 -6.15 13.18
N ASN A 318 -5.94 -6.64 12.25
CA ASN A 318 -5.47 -7.06 10.93
C ASN A 318 -5.32 -5.88 9.93
N GLY A 319 -5.65 -4.65 10.34
CA GLY A 319 -5.46 -3.44 9.53
C GLY A 319 -6.37 -3.33 8.30
N VAL A 320 -7.47 -4.10 8.27
CA VAL A 320 -8.46 -4.10 7.18
C VAL A 320 -9.83 -3.68 7.75
N PRO A 321 -10.60 -2.82 7.06
CA PRO A 321 -11.96 -2.48 7.46
C PRO A 321 -12.87 -3.71 7.46
N VAL A 322 -13.56 -3.91 8.57
CA VAL A 322 -14.54 -4.98 8.76
C VAL A 322 -15.91 -4.38 9.06
N GLU A 323 -16.92 -4.82 8.34
CA GLU A 323 -18.31 -4.47 8.61
C GLU A 323 -18.77 -5.11 9.93
N ILE A 324 -19.13 -4.27 10.89
CA ILE A 324 -19.64 -4.70 12.19
C ILE A 324 -21.15 -4.53 12.30
N ALA A 325 -21.75 -3.65 11.51
CA ALA A 325 -23.19 -3.48 11.36
C ALA A 325 -23.53 -3.37 9.87
N PRO A 326 -24.49 -4.16 9.36
CA PRO A 326 -24.88 -4.13 7.95
C PRO A 326 -25.68 -2.86 7.62
N PRO A 327 -25.86 -2.54 6.33
CA PRO A 327 -26.72 -1.44 5.89
C PRO A 327 -28.16 -1.60 6.40
N VAL A 328 -28.79 -0.48 6.77
CA VAL A 328 -30.22 -0.46 7.11
C VAL A 328 -30.99 -0.19 5.82
N ILE A 329 -31.64 -1.22 5.29
CA ILE A 329 -32.54 -1.08 4.15
C ILE A 329 -33.89 -0.58 4.71
N GLU A 330 -34.17 0.72 4.58
CA GLU A 330 -35.51 1.24 4.80
C GLU A 330 -36.40 0.78 3.63
N PHE A 331 -37.44 -0.01 3.94
CA PHE A 331 -38.43 -0.52 2.98
C PHE A 331 -39.60 0.45 2.80
#